data_AF-A0A521QCQ8-F1
#
_entry.id   AF-A0A521QCQ8-F1
#
_cell.length_a   1.000
_cell.length_b   1.000
_cell.length_c   1.000
_cell.angle_alpha   90.00
_cell.angle_beta   90.00
_cell.angle_gamma   90.00
#
_symmetry.space_group_name_H-M   'P 1'
#
loop_
_entity.id
_entity.type
_entity.pdbx_description
1 polymer ?
#
loop_
_entity_poly.entity_id
_entity_poly.type
_entity_poly.pdbx_seq_one_letter_code
_entity_poly.pdbx_strand_id
1 'polypeptide(L)'
;YFDAAYMRSLGVIVEEHGKMPDVVVHFTRENWLVLIEAVTSHGPVNPKRLTELKALFAGSKAGLVFVTAFLNRRGLFKYLADIAWETEVWVADASDHMIHFNGERFLGPY
;
A
#
# COMPACT_ATOMS: atom_id res chain seq x y z
N TYR A 1 12.21 5.63 10.75
CA TYR A 1 11.72 5.72 12.14
C TYR A 1 10.46 4.88 12.23
N PHE A 2 10.33 4.02 13.25
CA PHE A 2 9.15 3.16 13.46
C PHE A 2 8.64 3.35 14.89
N ASP A 3 7.39 3.75 15.05
CA ASP A 3 6.76 3.97 16.36
C ASP A 3 5.95 2.73 16.77
N ALA A 4 6.61 1.81 17.48
CA ALA A 4 6.02 0.54 17.89
C ALA A 4 4.84 0.72 18.86
N ALA A 5 4.90 1.70 19.77
CA ALA A 5 3.83 1.94 20.74
C ALA A 5 2.57 2.45 20.04
N TYR A 6 2.74 3.38 19.10
CA TYR A 6 1.64 3.89 18.31
C TYR A 6 1.00 2.81 17.43
N MET A 7 1.80 2.02 16.73
CA MET A 7 1.30 0.91 15.90
C MET A 7 0.55 -0.13 16.72
N ARG A 8 1.04 -0.45 17.93
CA ARG A 8 0.34 -1.35 18.85
C ARG A 8 -1.01 -0.79 19.29
N SER A 9 -1.14 0.52 19.49
CA SER A 9 -2.42 1.15 19.82
C SER A 9 -3.47 0.99 18.71
N LEU A 10 -3.00 0.97 17.46
CA LEU A 10 -3.79 0.67 16.25
C LEU A 10 -4.04 -0.84 16.03
N GLY A 11 -3.55 -1.72 16.91
CA GLY A 11 -3.75 -3.17 16.79
C GLY A 11 -2.75 -3.88 15.88
N VAL A 12 -1.71 -3.18 15.40
CA VAL A 12 -0.65 -3.75 14.57
C VAL A 12 0.52 -4.13 15.47
N ILE A 13 0.83 -5.42 15.54
CA ILE A 13 1.99 -5.95 16.26
C ILE A 13 2.93 -6.53 15.22
N VAL A 14 4.06 -5.87 15.01
CA VAL A 14 5.09 -6.31 14.06
C VAL A 14 6.09 -7.15 14.82
N GLU A 15 6.21 -8.42 14.47
CA GLU A 15 7.29 -9.28 14.96
C GLU A 15 8.62 -8.91 14.30
N GLU A 16 9.73 -9.27 14.95
CA GLU A 16 11.10 -8.92 14.54
C GLU A 16 11.46 -9.36 13.09
N HIS A 17 10.74 -10.34 12.55
CA HIS A 17 10.95 -10.90 11.21
C HIS A 17 9.88 -10.52 10.17
N GLY A 18 8.83 -9.78 10.57
CA GLY A 18 7.78 -9.34 9.65
C GLY A 18 8.29 -8.26 8.70
N LYS A 19 8.34 -8.55 7.39
CA LYS A 19 8.82 -7.59 6.40
C LYS A 19 7.80 -6.46 6.23
N MET A 20 8.03 -5.34 6.90
CA MET A 20 7.26 -4.10 6.76
C MET A 20 7.30 -3.54 5.33
N PRO A 21 6.28 -2.78 4.89
CA PRO A 21 6.40 -1.98 3.67
C PRO A 21 7.41 -0.85 3.88
N ASP A 22 7.90 -0.28 2.79
CA ASP A 22 8.89 0.82 2.84
C ASP A 22 8.40 2.02 3.68
N VAL A 23 7.11 2.37 3.57
CA VAL A 23 6.50 3.47 4.33
C VAL A 23 5.11 3.07 4.82
N VAL A 24 4.79 3.49 6.06
CA VAL A 24 3.44 3.41 6.64
C VAL A 24 3.01 4.82 7.07
N VAL A 25 1.86 5.27 6.59
CA VAL A 25 1.26 6.55 6.96
C VAL A 25 -0.11 6.30 7.59
N HIS A 26 -0.35 6.87 8.77
CA HIS A 26 -1.69 6.91 9.33
C HIS A 26 -2.39 8.21 8.91
N PHE A 27 -3.37 8.08 8.01
CA PHE A 27 -4.28 9.17 7.68
C PHE A 27 -5.40 9.22 8.72
N THR A 28 -5.14 9.99 9.78
CA THR A 28 -5.95 10.02 11.01
C THR A 28 -7.39 10.47 10.80
N ARG A 29 -7.65 11.31 9.81
CA ARG A 29 -8.99 11.83 9.50
C ARG A 29 -9.98 10.72 9.15
N GLU A 30 -9.56 9.77 8.33
CA GLU A 30 -10.41 8.65 7.86
C GLU A 30 -10.05 7.32 8.55
N ASN A 31 -9.10 7.36 9.51
CA ASN A 31 -8.56 6.20 10.20
C ASN A 31 -8.04 5.12 9.23
N TRP A 32 -7.17 5.53 8.29
CA TRP A 32 -6.55 4.62 7.32
C TRP A 32 -5.04 4.46 7.56
N LEU A 33 -4.56 3.23 7.52
CA LEU A 33 -3.14 2.92 7.34
C LEU A 33 -2.85 2.76 5.85
N VAL A 34 -2.10 3.72 5.32
CA VAL A 34 -1.59 3.69 3.95
C VAL A 34 -0.24 2.98 3.97
N LEU A 35 -0.19 1.80 3.36
CA LEU A 35 0.98 0.92 3.26
C LEU A 35 1.60 1.10 1.88
N ILE A 36 2.79 1.68 1.82
CA ILE A 36 3.41 2.12 0.57
C ILE A 36 4.69 1.31 0.30
N GLU A 37 4.77 0.70 -0.87
CA GLU A 37 6.02 0.14 -1.41
C GLU A 37 6.57 1.08 -2.48
N ALA A 38 7.80 1.55 -2.32
CA ALA A 38 8.49 2.41 -3.28
C ALA A 38 9.29 1.53 -4.25
N VAL A 39 8.81 1.42 -5.49
CA VAL A 39 9.40 0.46 -6.43
C VAL A 39 10.81 0.88 -6.83
N THR A 40 11.76 0.11 -6.33
CA THR A 40 13.18 0.14 -6.70
C THR A 40 13.56 -1.21 -7.31
N SER A 41 14.14 -2.12 -6.53
CA SER A 41 14.50 -3.49 -6.92
C SER A 41 13.55 -4.56 -6.38
N HIS A 42 12.78 -4.28 -5.33
CA HIS A 42 11.95 -5.26 -4.62
C HIS A 42 10.56 -5.49 -5.25
N GLY A 43 10.21 -4.75 -6.31
CA GLY A 43 8.95 -4.91 -7.04
C GLY A 43 7.75 -4.22 -6.37
N PRO A 44 6.57 -4.27 -7.02
CA PRO A 44 5.35 -3.62 -6.55
C PRO A 44 4.65 -4.41 -5.44
N VAL A 45 3.53 -3.88 -4.94
CA VAL A 45 2.54 -4.69 -4.21
C VAL A 45 1.90 -5.68 -5.19
N ASN A 46 2.49 -6.87 -5.31
CA ASN A 46 1.96 -7.98 -6.09
C ASN A 46 0.98 -8.86 -5.28
N PRO A 47 0.25 -9.81 -5.88
CA PRO A 47 -0.77 -10.59 -5.16
C PRO A 47 -0.24 -11.34 -3.93
N LYS A 48 0.99 -11.85 -4.00
CA LYS A 48 1.65 -12.52 -2.86
C LYS A 48 1.92 -11.51 -1.75
N ARG A 49 2.53 -10.37 -2.09
CA ARG A 49 2.87 -9.32 -1.13
C ARG A 49 1.62 -8.69 -0.50
N LEU A 50 0.56 -8.52 -1.27
CA LEU A 50 -0.74 -8.07 -0.77
C LEU A 50 -1.29 -9.02 0.31
N THR A 51 -1.20 -10.34 0.07
CA THR A 51 -1.62 -11.35 1.05
C THR A 51 -0.78 -11.28 2.32
N GLU A 52 0.54 -11.14 2.19
CA GLU A 52 1.47 -10.99 3.32
C GLU A 52 1.14 -9.74 4.15
N LEU A 53 0.91 -8.59 3.50
CA LEU A 53 0.58 -7.34 4.19
C LEU A 53 -0.81 -7.42 4.85
N LYS A 54 -1.82 -8.02 4.19
CA LYS A 54 -3.14 -8.26 4.79
C LYS A 54 -3.02 -9.13 6.06
N ALA A 55 -2.17 -10.15 6.04
CA ALA A 55 -1.91 -10.98 7.21
C ALA A 55 -1.16 -10.23 8.33
N LEU A 56 -0.10 -9.50 7.98
CA LEU A 56 0.71 -8.73 8.92
C LEU A 56 -0.10 -7.64 9.64
N PHE A 57 -1.08 -7.04 8.94
CA PHE A 57 -1.93 -5.98 9.46
C PHE A 57 -3.36 -6.46 9.80
N ALA A 58 -3.59 -7.78 9.93
CA ALA A 58 -4.94 -8.34 10.14
C ALA A 58 -5.62 -7.83 11.43
N GLY A 59 -4.84 -7.47 12.46
CA GLY A 59 -5.33 -6.89 13.70
C GLY A 59 -5.58 -5.38 13.67
N SER A 60 -5.33 -4.72 12.54
CA SER A 60 -5.47 -3.26 12.41
C SER A 60 -6.90 -2.80 12.70
N LYS A 61 -7.02 -1.79 13.56
CA LYS A 61 -8.26 -1.05 13.80
C LYS A 61 -8.52 0.03 12.75
N ALA A 62 -7.53 0.33 11.92
CA ALA A 62 -7.60 1.27 10.81
C ALA A 62 -7.86 0.52 9.50
N GLY A 63 -8.58 1.15 8.58
CA GLY A 63 -8.74 0.64 7.21
C GLY A 63 -7.39 0.58 6.49
N LEU A 64 -7.17 -0.47 5.70
CA LEU A 64 -5.90 -0.65 4.99
C LEU A 64 -6.00 -0.13 3.56
N VAL A 65 -5.03 0.68 3.15
CA VAL A 65 -4.85 1.15 1.77
C VAL A 65 -3.47 0.74 1.30
N PHE A 66 -3.38 0.00 0.19
CA PHE A 66 -2.12 -0.50 -0.34
C PHE A 66 -1.71 0.34 -1.54
N VAL A 67 -0.51 0.90 -1.52
CA VAL A 67 -0.02 1.80 -2.56
C VAL A 67 1.31 1.29 -3.11
N THR A 68 1.40 1.15 -4.42
CA THR A 68 2.68 1.02 -5.11
C THR A 68 3.09 2.39 -5.65
N ALA A 69 4.25 2.89 -5.25
CA ALA A 69 4.77 4.19 -5.68
C ALA A 69 5.89 4.04 -6.72
N PHE A 70 5.77 4.75 -7.84
CA PHE A 70 6.79 4.83 -8.89
C PHE A 70 7.30 6.26 -9.07
N LEU A 71 8.55 6.41 -9.51
CA LEU A 71 9.07 7.74 -9.89
C LEU A 71 8.42 8.27 -11.17
N ASN A 72 8.10 7.39 -12.12
CA ASN A 72 7.53 7.76 -13.41
C ASN A 72 6.73 6.63 -14.05
N ARG A 73 5.90 6.98 -15.04
CA ARG A 73 5.04 6.00 -15.75
C ARG A 73 5.83 4.92 -16.47
N ARG A 74 7.05 5.20 -16.93
CA ARG A 74 7.92 4.19 -17.55
C ARG A 74 8.33 3.10 -16.55
N GLY A 75 8.51 3.45 -15.29
CA GLY A 75 8.69 2.50 -14.18
C GLY A 75 7.47 1.63 -13.99
N LEU A 76 6.28 2.24 -13.93
CA LEU A 76 5.00 1.54 -13.83
C LEU A 76 4.80 0.51 -14.96
N PHE A 77 5.02 0.89 -16.21
CA PHE A 77 4.82 -0.01 -17.36
C PHE A 77 5.58 -1.34 -17.27
N LYS A 78 6.76 -1.35 -16.63
CA LYS A 78 7.57 -2.57 -16.46
C LYS A 78 6.92 -3.60 -15.53
N TYR A 79 6.09 -3.14 -14.60
CA TYR A 79 5.50 -3.94 -13.53
C TYR A 79 3.98 -4.04 -13.63
N LEU A 80 3.37 -3.49 -14.69
CA LEU A 80 1.93 -3.36 -14.82
C LEU A 80 1.19 -4.70 -14.64
N ALA A 81 1.78 -5.80 -15.13
CA ALA A 81 1.21 -7.14 -15.04
C ALA A 81 1.35 -7.78 -13.64
N ASP A 82 2.26 -7.27 -12.80
CA ASP A 82 2.57 -7.84 -11.49
C ASP A 82 1.81 -7.14 -10.35
N ILE A 83 1.24 -5.96 -10.61
CA ILE A 83 0.51 -5.17 -9.60
C ILE A 83 -0.79 -5.89 -9.25
N ALA A 84 -1.05 -6.05 -7.95
CA ALA A 84 -2.27 -6.68 -7.48
C ALA A 84 -3.50 -5.80 -7.74
N TRP A 85 -4.62 -6.44 -8.07
CA TRP A 85 -5.94 -5.81 -7.94
C TRP A 85 -6.23 -5.42 -6.49
N GLU A 86 -7.23 -4.56 -6.28
CA GLU A 86 -7.59 -3.97 -4.98
C GLU A 86 -6.44 -3.15 -4.37
N THR A 87 -5.60 -2.54 -5.19
CA THR A 87 -4.52 -1.66 -4.74
C THR A 87 -4.49 -0.35 -5.53
N GLU A 88 -3.73 0.59 -5.03
CA GLU A 88 -3.53 1.89 -5.65
C GLU A 88 -2.12 2.02 -6.20
N VAL A 89 -1.97 2.82 -7.25
CA VAL A 89 -0.67 3.23 -7.79
C VAL A 89 -0.57 4.74 -7.78
N TRP A 90 0.54 5.24 -7.21
CA TRP A 90 0.93 6.64 -7.28
C TRP A 90 2.19 6.80 -8.11
N VAL A 91 2.28 7.89 -8.89
CA VAL A 91 3.44 8.18 -9.71
C VAL A 91 3.92 9.60 -9.44
N ALA A 92 5.20 9.76 -9.08
CA ALA A 92 5.73 11.05 -8.67
C ALA A 92 5.69 12.13 -9.76
N ASP A 93 5.84 11.74 -11.04
CA ASP A 93 5.73 12.66 -12.18
C ASP A 93 4.29 13.12 -12.49
N ALA A 94 3.29 12.54 -11.84
CA ALA A 94 1.86 12.90 -11.90
C ALA A 94 1.26 12.89 -10.48
N SER A 95 1.91 13.62 -9.56
CA SER A 95 1.71 13.50 -8.12
C SER A 95 0.30 13.83 -7.59
N ASP A 96 -0.50 14.52 -8.39
CA ASP A 96 -1.88 14.91 -8.13
C ASP A 96 -2.91 13.84 -8.56
N HIS A 97 -2.44 12.74 -9.17
CA HIS A 97 -3.28 11.65 -9.66
C HIS A 97 -2.99 10.33 -8.93
N MET A 98 -4.01 9.47 -8.90
CA MET A 98 -3.93 8.08 -8.44
C MET A 98 -4.52 7.16 -9.51
N ILE A 99 -3.92 5.99 -9.68
CA ILE A 99 -4.47 4.93 -10.53
C ILE A 99 -5.02 3.84 -9.61
N HIS A 100 -6.31 3.58 -9.72
CA HIS A 100 -6.97 2.54 -8.95
C HIS A 100 -6.96 1.21 -9.71
N PHE A 101 -6.25 0.20 -9.20
CA PHE A 101 -6.31 -1.16 -9.72
C PHE A 101 -7.55 -1.83 -9.12
N ASN A 102 -8.64 -1.72 -9.86
CA ASN A 102 -9.98 -1.87 -9.32
C ASN A 102 -10.31 -3.31 -8.87
N GLY A 103 -11.09 -3.38 -7.80
CA GLY A 103 -11.92 -4.53 -7.43
C GLY A 103 -13.40 -4.21 -7.71
N GLU A 104 -14.33 -4.77 -6.93
CA GLU A 104 -15.78 -4.59 -7.16
C GLU A 104 -16.34 -3.20 -6.75
N ARG A 105 -15.48 -2.29 -6.25
CA ARG A 105 -15.92 -1.13 -5.46
C ARG A 105 -16.30 0.11 -6.27
N PHE A 106 -15.68 0.35 -7.42
CA PHE A 106 -15.90 1.58 -8.18
C PHE A 106 -16.38 1.29 -9.60
N LEU A 107 -17.68 1.41 -9.83
CA LEU A 107 -18.28 1.49 -11.16
C LEU A 107 -19.33 2.63 -11.14
N GLY A 108 -19.22 3.56 -12.07
CA GLY A 108 -20.15 4.70 -12.19
C GLY A 108 -19.71 5.67 -13.30
N PRO A 109 -20.63 6.46 -13.86
CA PRO A 109 -20.31 7.46 -14.89
C PRO A 109 -19.46 8.63 -14.32
N TYR A 110 -18.63 9.23 -15.19
CA TYR A 110 -17.80 10.41 -14.89
C TYR A 110 -18.61 11.70 -14.82
#